data_AF-A0A4U9HYS4-F1
#
_entry.id   AF-A0A4U9HYS4-F1
#
_cell.length_a   1.000
_cell.length_b   1.000
_cell.length_c   1.000
_cell.angle_alpha   90.00
_cell.angle_beta   90.00
_cell.angle_gamma   90.00
#
_symmetry.space_group_name_H-M   'P 1'
#
loop_
_entity.id
_entity.type
_entity.pdbx_description
1 polymer ?
#
loop_
_entity_poly.entity_id
_entity_poly.type
_entity_poly.pdbx_seq_one_letter_code
_entity_poly.pdbx_strand_id
1 'polypeptide(L)'
;MAQLQLIKQSSGILIPATPETSELLQTKIKLGAVLVADFRQVRNPAFHRRFFALLNLGFEYWEPTGRRYLIQRAQAGDRLCEVSGLVRRERNRAD
;
A
#
# COMPACT_ATOMS: atom_id res chain seq x y z
N MET A 1 -13.70 -22.72 13.95
CA MET A 1 -13.57 -22.07 15.28
C MET A 1 -13.87 -20.60 15.10
N ALA A 2 -14.73 -20.00 15.94
CA ALA A 2 -15.12 -18.60 15.80
C ALA A 2 -14.01 -17.68 16.35
N GLN A 3 -13.52 -16.75 15.53
CA GLN A 3 -12.49 -15.79 15.92
C GLN A 3 -13.16 -14.52 16.45
N LEU A 4 -13.10 -14.29 17.76
CA LEU A 4 -13.64 -13.07 18.38
C LEU A 4 -12.56 -12.00 18.43
N GLN A 5 -12.90 -10.77 18.01
CA GLN A 5 -12.01 -9.63 18.08
C GLN A 5 -12.37 -8.80 19.32
N LEU A 6 -11.44 -8.71 20.26
CA LEU A 6 -11.65 -8.04 21.54
C LEU A 6 -10.53 -7.02 21.78
N ILE A 7 -10.89 -5.84 22.28
CA ILE A 7 -9.95 -4.78 22.65
C ILE A 7 -9.81 -4.79 24.16
N LYS A 8 -8.56 -4.88 24.64
CA LYS A 8 -8.22 -4.75 26.06
C LYS A 8 -8.29 -3.28 26.47
N GLN A 9 -9.21 -2.93 27.37
CA GLN A 9 -9.20 -1.64 28.05
C GLN A 9 -8.26 -1.63 29.27
N SER A 10 -7.89 -0.44 29.73
CA SER A 10 -7.00 -0.21 30.87
C SER A 10 -7.50 -0.82 32.18
N SER A 11 -8.82 -1.04 32.31
CA SER A 11 -9.48 -1.67 33.45
C SER A 11 -9.43 -3.21 33.46
N GLY A 12 -8.73 -3.84 32.50
CA GLY A 12 -8.73 -5.30 32.34
C GLY A 12 -10.02 -5.86 31.75
N ILE A 13 -10.95 -4.98 31.36
CA ILE A 13 -12.20 -5.33 30.69
C ILE A 13 -11.92 -5.53 29.20
N LEU A 14 -12.49 -6.59 28.63
CA LEU A 14 -12.46 -6.88 27.19
C LEU A 14 -13.73 -6.34 26.54
N ILE A 15 -13.58 -5.45 25.56
CA ILE A 15 -14.70 -4.90 24.80
C ILE A 15 -14.75 -5.54 23.40
N PRO A 16 -15.92 -5.92 22.88
CA PRO A 16 -16.06 -6.37 21.50
C PRO A 16 -15.58 -5.29 20.52
N ALA A 17 -14.66 -5.66 19.62
CA ALA A 17 -14.14 -4.76 18.59
C ALA A 17 -15.11 -4.62 17.41
N THR A 18 -15.92 -5.65 17.16
CA THR A 18 -16.89 -5.72 16.05
C THR A 18 -18.31 -5.94 16.58
N PRO A 19 -19.34 -5.39 15.90
CA PRO A 19 -20.74 -5.59 16.30
C PRO A 19 -21.15 -7.07 16.29
N GLU A 20 -20.65 -7.86 15.34
CA GLU A 20 -20.86 -9.31 15.29
C GLU A 20 -20.33 -10.03 16.56
N THR A 21 -19.18 -9.59 17.09
CA THR A 21 -18.63 -10.14 18.33
C THR A 21 -19.51 -9.79 19.52
N SER A 22 -20.08 -8.57 19.54
CA SER A 22 -21.00 -8.14 20.59
C SER A 22 -22.30 -8.96 20.60
N GLU A 23 -22.89 -9.19 19.43
CA GLU A 23 -24.10 -10.00 19.29
C GLU A 23 -23.85 -11.45 19.70
N LEU A 24 -22.72 -12.04 19.29
CA LEU A 24 -22.36 -13.39 19.72
C LEU A 24 -22.18 -13.50 21.24
N LEU A 25 -21.57 -12.49 21.88
CA LEU A 25 -21.42 -12.45 23.34
C LEU A 25 -22.77 -12.31 24.06
N GLN A 26 -23.70 -11.52 23.52
CA GLN A 26 -25.01 -11.29 24.15
C GLN A 26 -26.00 -12.43 23.91
N THR A 27 -25.99 -13.04 22.72
CA THR A 27 -26.99 -14.05 22.33
C THR A 27 -26.58 -15.47 22.71
N LYS A 28 -25.29 -15.82 22.60
CA LYS A 28 -24.84 -17.21 22.83
C LYS A 28 -24.30 -17.47 24.22
N ILE A 29 -23.88 -16.44 24.94
CA ILE A 29 -23.14 -16.61 26.20
C ILE A 29 -23.96 -16.02 27.35
N LYS A 30 -24.28 -16.86 28.32
CA LYS A 30 -24.97 -16.43 29.54
C LYS A 30 -24.00 -15.69 30.47
N LEU A 31 -24.50 -14.68 31.15
CA LEU A 31 -23.76 -13.96 32.20
C LEU A 31 -23.29 -14.97 33.27
N GLY A 32 -21.98 -15.03 33.52
CA GLY A 32 -21.36 -15.95 34.49
C GLY A 32 -20.76 -17.24 33.90
N ALA A 33 -20.83 -17.46 32.59
CA ALA A 33 -20.16 -18.59 31.94
C ALA A 33 -18.65 -18.35 31.79
N VAL A 34 -17.85 -19.39 32.06
CA VAL A 34 -16.39 -19.36 31.85
C VAL A 34 -16.09 -19.62 30.38
N LEU A 35 -15.43 -18.67 29.73
CA LEU A 35 -15.00 -18.76 28.33
C LEU A 35 -13.50 -19.04 28.26
N VAL A 36 -13.12 -20.03 27.46
CA VAL A 36 -11.72 -20.27 27.08
C VAL A 36 -11.54 -19.80 25.64
N ALA A 37 -10.64 -18.84 25.41
CA ALA A 37 -10.39 -18.27 24.10
C ALA A 37 -8.88 -18.14 23.85
N ASP A 38 -8.47 -18.44 22.62
CA ASP A 38 -7.11 -18.21 22.14
C ASP A 38 -6.99 -16.79 21.61
N PHE A 39 -6.26 -15.95 22.34
CA PHE A 39 -6.04 -14.56 21.96
C PHE A 39 -4.80 -14.44 21.07
N ARG A 40 -4.99 -13.95 19.86
CA ARG A 40 -3.88 -13.52 18.98
C ARG A 40 -3.87 -12.01 18.87
N GLN A 41 -2.77 -11.38 19.31
CA GLN A 41 -2.62 -9.94 19.18
C GLN A 41 -2.48 -9.56 17.70
N VAL A 42 -3.42 -8.76 17.21
CA VAL A 42 -3.33 -8.16 15.87
C VAL A 42 -2.30 -7.03 15.92
N ARG A 43 -1.40 -6.98 14.93
CA ARG A 43 -0.39 -5.92 14.80
C ARG A 43 -1.07 -4.56 14.72
N ASN A 44 -0.47 -3.51 15.30
CA ASN A 44 -1.04 -2.16 15.28
C ASN A 44 -1.14 -1.63 13.83
N PRO A 45 -2.34 -1.57 13.22
CA PRO A 45 -2.49 -1.16 11.83
C PRO A 45 -2.20 0.35 11.64
N ALA A 46 -2.37 1.16 12.69
CA ALA A 46 -2.07 2.59 12.63
C ALA A 46 -0.56 2.86 12.50
N PHE A 47 0.28 2.02 13.10
CA PHE A 47 1.72 2.10 12.92
C PHE A 47 2.12 1.78 11.48
N HIS A 48 1.56 0.71 10.91
CA HIS A 48 1.79 0.37 9.50
C HIS A 48 1.36 1.49 8.55
N ARG A 49 0.21 2.13 8.80
CA ARG A 49 -0.23 3.28 8.00
C ARG A 49 0.77 4.44 8.03
N ARG A 50 1.29 4.79 9.22
CA ARG A 50 2.29 5.85 9.39
C ARG A 50 3.62 5.50 8.70
N PHE A 51 4.06 4.25 8.82
CA PHE A 51 5.27 3.76 8.18
C PHE A 51 5.20 3.87 6.65
N PHE A 52 4.11 3.41 6.04
CA PHE A 52 3.93 3.49 4.58
C PHE A 52 3.76 4.91 4.07
N ALA A 53 3.15 5.82 4.86
CA ALA A 53 3.08 7.24 4.50
C ALA A 53 4.48 7.87 4.36
N LEU A 54 5.41 7.54 5.26
CA LEU A 54 6.81 8.00 5.18
C LEU A 54 7.54 7.45 3.95
N LEU A 55 7.35 6.17 3.65
CA LEU A 55 7.95 5.55 2.46
C LEU A 55 7.44 6.21 1.18
N ASN A 56 6.13 6.48 1.08
CA ASN A 56 5.55 7.16 -0.07
C ASN A 56 6.14 8.56 -0.26
N LEU A 57 6.29 9.33 0.82
CA LEU A 57 6.92 10.66 0.78
C LEU A 57 8.38 10.60 0.32
N GLY A 58 9.16 9.63 0.82
CA GLY A 58 10.52 9.39 0.36
C GLY A 58 10.59 9.00 -1.12
N PHE A 59 9.61 8.21 -1.60
CA PHE A 59 9.52 7.79 -2.99
C PHE A 59 9.19 8.95 -3.94
N GLU A 60 8.34 9.88 -3.51
CA GLU A 60 7.96 11.07 -4.27
C GLU A 60 9.12 12.06 -4.39
N TYR A 61 9.90 12.24 -3.32
CA TYR A 61 11.05 13.15 -3.31
C TYR A 61 12.32 12.56 -3.94
N TRP A 62 12.41 11.24 -4.02
CA TRP A 62 13.59 10.58 -4.56
C TRP A 62 13.58 10.57 -6.10
N GLU A 63 14.41 11.41 -6.71
CA GLU A 63 14.74 11.30 -8.13
C GLU A 63 15.82 10.21 -8.34
N PRO A 64 15.54 9.15 -9.12
CA PRO A 64 16.55 8.16 -9.44
C PRO A 64 17.55 8.73 -10.44
N THR A 65 18.81 8.85 -10.00
CA THR A 65 19.95 9.29 -10.80
C THR A 65 20.08 8.54 -12.13
N GLY A 66 19.64 7.28 -12.20
CA GLY A 66 19.66 6.46 -13.42
C GLY A 66 18.54 6.71 -14.44
N ARG A 67 17.37 7.24 -14.03
CA ARG A 67 16.25 7.45 -14.97
C ARG A 67 16.44 8.69 -15.86
N ARG A 68 17.10 9.74 -15.33
CA ARG A 68 17.44 10.94 -16.11
C ARG A 68 18.30 10.57 -17.33
N TYR A 69 19.30 9.69 -17.15
CA TYR A 69 20.21 9.30 -18.23
C TYR A 69 19.53 8.46 -19.33
N LEU A 70 18.66 7.50 -18.96
CA LEU A 70 17.99 6.64 -19.94
C LEU A 70 16.88 7.37 -20.72
N ILE A 71 16.13 8.27 -20.07
CA ILE A 71 15.12 9.10 -20.74
C ILE A 71 15.78 10.10 -21.70
N GLN A 72 16.89 10.72 -21.27
CA GLN A 72 17.61 11.69 -22.10
C GLN A 72 18.29 11.04 -23.31
N ARG A 73 18.73 9.78 -23.19
CA ARG A 73 19.17 8.96 -24.33
C ARG A 73 18.04 8.59 -25.29
N ALA A 74 16.86 8.23 -24.78
CA ALA A 74 15.71 7.95 -25.62
C ALA A 74 15.27 9.19 -26.42
N GLN A 75 15.18 10.36 -25.77
CA GLN A 75 14.85 11.63 -26.43
C GLN A 75 15.92 12.11 -27.43
N ALA A 76 17.20 11.77 -27.21
CA ALA A 76 18.26 12.05 -28.17
C ALA A 76 18.21 11.11 -29.38
N GLY A 77 17.84 9.84 -29.18
CA GLY A 77 17.65 8.85 -30.25
C GLY A 77 16.52 9.21 -31.21
N ASP A 78 15.37 9.65 -30.68
CA ASP A 78 14.22 10.05 -31.51
C ASP A 78 14.54 11.26 -32.41
N ARG A 79 15.28 12.26 -31.89
CA ARG A 79 15.72 13.41 -32.71
C ARG A 79 16.69 13.03 -33.84
N LEU A 80 17.56 12.04 -33.63
CA LEU A 80 18.50 11.59 -34.68
C LEU A 80 17.78 10.82 -35.80
N CYS A 81 16.74 10.05 -35.46
CA CYS A 81 15.88 9.39 -36.45
C CYS A 81 15.06 10.39 -37.27
N GLU A 82 14.54 11.45 -36.64
CA GLU A 82 13.75 12.49 -37.31
C GLU A 82 14.59 13.29 -38.32
N VAL A 83 15.80 13.71 -37.93
CA VAL A 83 16.75 14.40 -38.82
C VAL A 83 17.19 13.50 -39.97
N SER A 84 17.48 12.22 -39.71
CA SER A 84 17.85 11.26 -40.75
C SER A 84 16.70 10.99 -41.74
N GLY A 85 15.45 10.99 -41.27
CA GLY A 85 14.26 10.86 -42.10
C GLY A 85 14.01 12.07 -43.01
N LEU A 86 14.31 13.28 -42.51
CA LEU A 86 14.20 14.54 -43.25
C LEU A 86 15.25 14.62 -44.37
N VAL A 87 16.51 14.29 -44.06
CA VAL A 87 17.61 14.23 -45.05
C VAL A 87 17.34 13.21 -46.15
N ARG A 88 16.71 12.07 -45.82
CA ARG A 88 16.37 11.02 -46.80
C ARG A 88 15.21 11.43 -47.72
N ARG A 89 14.24 12.21 -47.22
CA ARG A 89 13.16 12.78 -48.03
C ARG A 89 13.64 13.90 -48.95
N GLU A 90 14.59 14.72 -48.53
CA GLU A 90 15.16 15.76 -49.39
C GLU A 90 15.97 15.17 -50.55
N ARG A 91 16.71 14.08 -50.30
CA ARG A 91 17.44 13.36 -51.36
C ARG A 91 16.52 12.81 -52.46
N ASN A 92 15.40 12.20 -52.10
CA ASN A 92 14.44 11.62 -53.05
C ASN A 92 13.57 12.67 -53.78
N ARG A 93 13.67 13.96 -53.42
CA ARG A 93 12.96 15.06 -54.09
C ARG A 93 13.86 15.77 -55.10
N ALA A 94 15.17 15.49 -55.08
CA ALA A 94 16.17 16.11 -55.95
C ALA A 94 16.56 15.23 -57.17
N ASP A 95 15.95 14.05 -57.31
CA ASP A 95 16.00 13.17 -58.48
C ASP A 95 14.64 13.17 -59.20
#